data_AF-A0A1W1BN12-F1
#
_entry.id   AF-A0A1W1BN12-F1
#
_cell.length_a   1.000
_cell.length_b   1.000
_cell.length_c   1.000
_cell.angle_alpha   90.00
_cell.angle_beta   90.00
_cell.angle_gamma   90.00
#
_symmetry.space_group_name_H-M   'P 1'
#
loop_
_entity.id
_entity.type
_entity.pdbx_description
1 polymer ?
#
loop_
_entity_poly.entity_id
_entity_poly.type
_entity_poly.pdbx_seq_one_letter_code
_entity_poly.pdbx_strand_id
1 'polypeptide(L)'
;MKKESKLILLLLTVGVFSGCVPAPKPQVGIGLDGLLGGEIQSVKTPTIKSPTVQTEVIDKEYGAKPLNYVNSIRRYFSNKIPRANLSIYKYGKPKRAYKRKGFAYGGDIAWKGWLVEVSIATPTRTGRLLTPKPYMVLFSGEQIVEHILGYNHKLITKVDK
;
A
#
# COMPACT_ATOMS: atom_id res chain seq x y z
N MET A 1 -42.13 -12.62 -23.58
CA MET A 1 -42.76 -12.51 -22.26
C MET A 1 -42.08 -11.38 -21.49
N LYS A 2 -42.80 -10.29 -21.22
CA LYS A 2 -42.32 -9.08 -20.52
C LYS A 2 -42.52 -9.26 -19.01
N LYS A 3 -41.51 -8.98 -18.18
CA LYS A 3 -41.65 -8.81 -16.72
C LYS A 3 -40.72 -7.70 -16.21
N GLU A 4 -41.29 -6.49 -16.19
CA GLU A 4 -41.32 -5.52 -15.08
C GLU A 4 -40.14 -5.49 -14.11
N SER A 5 -39.33 -4.44 -14.24
CA SER A 5 -38.28 -3.99 -13.32
C SER A 5 -38.90 -3.21 -12.15
N LYS A 6 -38.73 -3.67 -10.90
CA LYS A 6 -39.06 -2.89 -9.70
C LYS A 6 -37.83 -2.11 -9.23
N LEU A 7 -37.93 -0.79 -9.32
CA LEU A 7 -36.95 0.18 -8.86
C LEU A 7 -37.25 0.51 -7.39
N ILE A 8 -36.37 0.10 -6.47
CA ILE A 8 -36.48 0.43 -5.05
C ILE A 8 -35.51 1.58 -4.76
N LEU A 9 -36.10 2.77 -4.55
CA LEU A 9 -35.45 3.99 -4.09
C LEU A 9 -35.23 3.88 -2.57
N LEU A 10 -33.99 3.91 -2.11
CA LEU A 10 -33.66 3.89 -0.68
C LEU A 10 -32.97 5.20 -0.31
N LEU A 11 -33.66 5.99 0.51
CA LEU A 11 -33.28 7.32 0.98
C LEU A 11 -32.09 7.27 1.95
N LEU A 12 -31.15 8.21 1.74
CA LEU A 12 -30.03 8.55 2.61
C LEU A 12 -30.49 9.18 3.93
N THR A 13 -29.96 8.70 5.05
CA THR A 13 -29.88 9.48 6.31
C THR A 13 -28.42 9.62 6.72
N VAL A 14 -27.92 10.85 6.59
CA VAL A 14 -26.57 11.24 7.01
C VAL A 14 -26.67 11.72 8.47
N GLY A 15 -26.21 10.89 9.40
CA GLY A 15 -26.05 11.27 10.81
C GLY A 15 -24.64 11.78 11.06
N VAL A 16 -24.44 13.10 11.08
CA VAL A 16 -23.16 13.72 11.46
C VAL A 16 -23.17 13.96 12.96
N PHE A 17 -22.59 13.06 13.75
CA PHE A 17 -22.27 13.31 15.15
C PHE A 17 -20.92 14.02 15.23
N SER A 18 -20.96 15.36 15.26
CA SER A 18 -19.80 16.21 15.56
C SER A 18 -19.65 16.37 17.07
N GLY A 19 -19.04 15.36 17.72
CA GLY A 19 -18.64 15.44 19.13
C GLY A 19 -17.21 15.97 19.24
N CYS A 20 -17.06 17.25 19.57
CA CYS A 20 -15.79 17.83 19.99
C CYS A 20 -15.40 17.23 21.36
N VAL A 21 -14.45 16.30 21.38
CA VAL A 21 -13.87 15.79 22.63
C VAL A 21 -12.80 16.78 23.11
N PRO A 22 -12.88 17.31 24.35
CA PRO A 22 -11.83 18.15 24.91
C PRO A 22 -10.52 17.37 25.08
N ALA A 23 -9.43 17.87 24.51
CA ALA A 23 -8.10 17.29 24.68
C ALA A 23 -7.59 17.49 26.13
N PRO A 24 -7.06 16.46 26.79
CA PRO A 24 -6.43 16.60 28.10
C PRO A 24 -5.11 17.38 27.99
N LYS A 25 -4.94 18.38 28.85
CA LYS A 25 -3.69 19.16 28.97
C LYS A 25 -2.55 18.27 29.51
N PRO A 26 -1.31 18.37 28.99
CA PRO A 26 -0.16 17.68 29.57
C PRO A 26 0.20 18.31 30.92
N GLN A 27 0.32 17.48 31.96
CA GLN A 27 0.95 17.85 33.22
C GLN A 27 2.45 17.97 32.99
N VAL A 28 2.96 19.20 33.08
CA VAL A 28 4.39 19.49 33.11
C VAL A 28 4.86 19.23 34.54
N GLY A 29 5.35 18.01 34.80
CA GLY A 29 6.04 17.68 36.03
C GLY A 29 7.50 18.10 35.95
N ILE A 30 7.81 19.29 36.44
CA ILE A 30 9.16 19.70 36.83
C ILE A 30 9.39 19.09 38.22
N GLY A 31 10.23 18.06 38.29
CA GLY A 31 10.75 17.50 39.53
C GLY A 31 12.26 17.68 39.53
N LEU A 32 12.70 18.83 40.03
CA LEU A 32 14.04 19.07 40.54
C LEU A 32 14.12 18.41 41.94
N ASP A 33 15.34 18.05 42.35
CA ASP A 33 15.74 17.55 43.68
C ASP A 33 15.54 16.03 43.90
N GLY A 34 16.51 15.20 44.23
CA GLY A 34 17.93 15.40 44.52
C GLY A 34 18.52 14.12 45.15
N LEU A 35 19.85 14.06 45.13
CA LEU A 35 20.75 13.37 46.07
C LEU A 35 21.04 11.85 46.00
N LEU A 36 22.34 11.61 45.82
CA LEU A 36 23.23 10.57 46.39
C LEU A 36 23.29 9.17 45.78
N GLY A 37 24.45 8.91 45.17
CA GLY A 37 25.22 7.69 45.44
C GLY A 37 25.08 6.59 44.42
N GLY A 38 25.88 6.63 43.35
CA GLY A 38 25.99 5.49 42.44
C GLY A 38 26.88 5.80 41.24
N GLU A 39 28.17 5.48 41.38
CA GLU A 39 29.07 4.97 40.34
C GLU A 39 28.69 5.29 38.88
N ILE A 40 29.35 6.30 38.30
CA ILE A 40 29.20 6.68 36.89
C ILE A 40 29.90 5.62 36.04
N GLN A 41 29.19 4.53 35.72
CA GLN A 41 29.55 3.69 34.60
C GLN A 41 29.34 4.51 33.33
N SER A 42 30.43 4.70 32.59
CA SER A 42 30.47 5.35 31.28
C SER A 42 29.59 4.59 30.28
N VAL A 43 28.30 4.93 30.25
CA VAL A 43 27.35 4.48 29.25
C VAL A 43 27.73 5.15 27.94
N LYS A 44 28.41 4.39 27.09
CA LYS A 44 28.58 4.73 25.67
C LYS A 44 27.20 5.03 25.09
N THR A 45 26.93 6.31 24.89
CA THR A 45 25.73 6.79 24.21
C THR A 45 25.64 6.10 22.86
N PRO A 46 24.58 5.32 22.56
CA PRO A 46 24.40 4.78 21.24
C PRO A 46 24.22 5.97 20.29
N THR A 47 25.15 6.10 19.34
CA THR A 47 25.06 7.04 18.23
C THR A 47 23.73 6.81 17.52
N ILE A 48 22.74 7.63 17.82
CA ILE A 48 21.48 7.72 17.07
C ILE A 48 21.89 8.16 15.68
N LYS A 49 22.00 7.20 14.77
CA LYS A 49 22.18 7.49 13.34
C LYS A 49 20.98 8.33 12.94
N SER A 50 21.23 9.60 12.64
CA SER A 50 20.24 10.53 12.12
C SER A 50 19.43 9.83 11.03
N PRO A 51 18.09 9.98 11.02
CA PRO A 51 17.25 9.36 10.00
C PRO A 51 17.77 9.83 8.65
N THR A 52 18.32 8.88 7.88
CA THR A 52 18.70 9.12 6.49
C THR A 52 17.40 9.46 5.77
N VAL A 53 17.19 10.75 5.51
CA VAL A 53 16.11 11.24 4.67
C VAL A 53 16.32 10.58 3.32
N GLN A 54 15.56 9.51 3.05
CA GLN A 54 15.61 8.80 1.78
C GLN A 54 15.07 9.77 0.73
N THR A 55 15.96 10.46 0.02
CA THR A 55 15.57 11.30 -1.10
C THR A 55 14.90 10.42 -2.14
N GLU A 56 13.60 10.60 -2.32
CA GLU A 56 12.84 9.87 -3.33
C GLU A 56 13.44 10.17 -4.71
N VAL A 57 13.88 9.11 -5.41
CA VAL A 57 14.31 9.23 -6.80
C VAL A 57 13.07 9.42 -7.65
N ILE A 58 12.73 10.68 -7.94
CA ILE A 58 11.59 11.05 -8.77
C ILE A 58 12.01 10.94 -10.24
N ASP A 59 11.43 10.00 -10.96
CA ASP A 59 11.54 9.95 -12.42
C ASP A 59 10.55 10.98 -13.00
N LYS A 60 11.03 11.88 -13.87
CA LYS A 60 10.20 12.95 -14.45
C LYS A 60 8.98 12.40 -15.21
N GLU A 61 9.10 11.20 -15.77
CA GLU A 61 8.06 10.61 -16.61
C GLU A 61 7.18 9.59 -15.87
N TYR A 62 7.76 8.84 -14.94
CA TYR A 62 7.08 7.73 -14.23
C TYR A 62 6.74 8.05 -12.77
N GLY A 63 7.10 9.22 -12.28
CA GLY A 63 6.85 9.65 -10.91
C GLY A 63 7.72 8.97 -9.86
N ALA A 64 7.36 9.15 -8.60
CA ALA A 64 8.10 8.61 -7.46
C ALA A 64 8.00 7.08 -7.40
N LYS A 65 9.13 6.44 -7.13
CA LYS A 65 9.20 4.99 -6.90
C LYS A 65 8.53 4.65 -5.56
N PRO A 66 7.62 3.67 -5.49
CA PRO A 66 7.01 3.31 -4.22
C PRO A 66 8.05 2.70 -3.29
N LEU A 67 8.22 3.31 -2.11
CA LEU A 67 9.12 2.82 -1.08
C LEU A 67 8.43 1.72 -0.24
N ASN A 68 7.21 2.00 0.22
CA ASN A 68 6.45 1.13 1.12
C ASN A 68 5.48 0.18 0.40
N TYR A 69 5.77 -0.22 -0.85
CA TYR A 69 4.85 -1.01 -1.68
C TYR A 69 4.42 -2.32 -1.01
N VAL A 70 5.29 -2.98 -0.24
CA VAL A 70 4.95 -4.22 0.49
C VAL A 70 3.74 -4.02 1.42
N ASN A 71 3.75 -2.93 2.19
CA ASN A 71 2.66 -2.62 3.12
C ASN A 71 1.40 -2.17 2.37
N SER A 72 1.55 -1.34 1.34
CA SER A 72 0.43 -0.89 0.50
C SER A 72 -0.29 -2.07 -0.17
N ILE A 73 0.46 -3.03 -0.72
CA ILE A 73 -0.09 -4.22 -1.39
C ILE A 73 -0.81 -5.11 -0.38
N ARG A 74 -0.19 -5.37 0.78
CA ARG A 74 -0.82 -6.18 1.83
C ARG A 74 -2.14 -5.56 2.30
N ARG A 75 -2.16 -4.24 2.54
CA ARG A 75 -3.38 -3.49 2.93
C ARG A 75 -4.43 -3.46 1.82
N TYR A 76 -4.01 -3.38 0.56
CA TYR A 76 -4.94 -3.39 -0.56
C TYR A 76 -5.62 -4.75 -0.75
N PHE A 77 -4.84 -5.83 -0.70
CA PHE A 77 -5.37 -7.18 -0.85
C PHE A 77 -6.05 -7.73 0.40
N SER A 78 -5.79 -7.17 1.59
CA SER A 78 -6.50 -7.54 2.83
C SER A 78 -8.02 -7.42 2.69
N ASN A 79 -8.45 -6.42 1.92
CA ASN A 79 -9.87 -6.12 1.71
C ASN A 79 -10.47 -6.83 0.48
N LYS A 80 -9.63 -7.42 -0.38
CA LYS A 80 -10.06 -8.04 -1.65
C LYS A 80 -10.06 -9.56 -1.63
N ILE A 81 -9.19 -10.18 -0.83
CA ILE A 81 -9.01 -11.63 -0.82
C ILE A 81 -9.37 -12.17 0.57
N PRO A 82 -10.20 -13.23 0.66
CA PRO A 82 -10.50 -13.85 1.94
C PRO A 82 -9.24 -14.44 2.56
N ARG A 83 -9.06 -14.27 3.88
CA ARG A 83 -7.87 -14.75 4.61
C ARG A 83 -6.55 -14.20 4.04
N ALA A 84 -6.57 -13.00 3.47
CA ALA A 84 -5.38 -12.29 3.01
C ALA A 84 -4.33 -12.10 4.12
N ASN A 85 -4.73 -11.99 5.39
CA ASN A 85 -3.82 -11.89 6.54
C ASN A 85 -2.98 -13.16 6.76
N LEU A 86 -3.52 -14.32 6.36
CA LEU A 86 -2.83 -15.62 6.45
C LEU A 86 -2.15 -16.02 5.14
N SER A 87 -2.23 -15.15 4.12
CA SER A 87 -1.67 -15.44 2.80
C SER A 87 -0.17 -15.17 2.77
N ILE A 88 0.53 -15.97 1.98
CA ILE A 88 1.96 -15.80 1.73
C ILE A 88 2.12 -14.97 0.46
N TYR A 89 2.84 -13.84 0.59
CA TYR A 89 3.09 -12.92 -0.50
C TYR A 89 4.53 -13.05 -0.96
N LYS A 90 4.73 -13.13 -2.28
CA LYS A 90 6.03 -12.98 -2.92
C LYS A 90 6.01 -11.70 -3.75
N TYR A 91 6.91 -10.77 -3.43
CA TYR A 91 6.98 -9.48 -4.09
C TYR A 91 8.18 -9.42 -5.02
N GLY A 92 7.96 -8.93 -6.24
CA GLY A 92 9.01 -8.53 -7.17
C GLY A 92 9.53 -7.13 -6.85
N LYS A 93 10.64 -6.75 -7.49
CA LYS A 93 11.14 -5.38 -7.43
C LYS A 93 10.21 -4.46 -8.24
N PRO A 94 9.95 -3.22 -7.79
CA PRO A 94 9.22 -2.23 -8.58
C PRO A 94 9.99 -1.93 -9.88
N LYS A 95 9.30 -2.04 -11.01
CA LYS A 95 9.80 -1.76 -12.36
C LYS A 95 9.01 -0.61 -12.98
N ARG A 96 9.62 0.15 -13.88
CA ARG A 96 8.89 1.18 -14.63
C ARG A 96 7.99 0.51 -15.65
N ALA A 97 6.78 1.01 -15.82
CA ALA A 97 5.84 0.47 -16.79
C ALA A 97 4.86 1.56 -17.25
N TYR A 98 4.26 1.31 -18.41
CA TYR A 98 3.14 2.10 -18.89
C TYR A 98 2.04 1.19 -19.44
N LYS A 99 0.80 1.69 -19.40
CA LYS A 99 -0.41 1.02 -19.90
C LYS A 99 -0.94 1.80 -21.10
N ARG A 100 -1.26 1.09 -22.20
CA ARG A 100 -1.88 1.68 -23.40
C ARG A 100 -3.41 1.65 -23.31
N LYS A 101 -4.10 2.61 -23.93
CA LYS A 101 -5.57 2.67 -23.99
C LYS A 101 -6.20 1.59 -24.90
N GLY A 102 -5.46 1.03 -25.87
CA GLY A 102 -6.01 0.02 -26.80
C GLY A 102 -4.97 -0.58 -27.77
N PHE A 103 -5.41 -1.53 -28.61
CA PHE A 103 -4.54 -2.31 -29.53
C PHE A 103 -4.40 -1.77 -30.94
N ALA A 104 -5.41 -1.09 -31.48
CA ALA A 104 -5.58 -1.03 -32.93
C ALA A 104 -4.55 -0.16 -33.66
N TYR A 105 -4.06 0.95 -33.09
CA TYR A 105 -3.20 1.90 -33.82
C TYR A 105 -2.20 2.64 -32.92
N GLY A 106 -1.29 1.93 -32.26
CA GLY A 106 -0.25 2.58 -31.46
C GLY A 106 -0.80 3.40 -30.29
N GLY A 107 -1.96 2.98 -29.75
CA GLY A 107 -2.83 3.80 -28.90
C GLY A 107 -2.14 4.52 -27.74
N ASP A 108 -2.70 5.69 -27.42
CA ASP A 108 -2.19 6.59 -26.39
C ASP A 108 -1.86 5.89 -25.08
N ILE A 109 -0.88 6.46 -24.38
CA ILE A 109 -0.52 6.03 -23.05
C ILE A 109 -1.62 6.45 -22.08
N ALA A 110 -2.31 5.46 -21.51
CA ALA A 110 -3.37 5.65 -20.52
C ALA A 110 -2.79 5.98 -19.14
N TRP A 111 -1.62 5.41 -18.84
CA TRP A 111 -0.99 5.49 -17.53
C TRP A 111 0.52 5.22 -17.65
N LYS A 112 1.31 5.95 -16.86
CA LYS A 112 2.74 5.71 -16.65
C LYS A 112 2.99 5.66 -15.15
N GLY A 113 3.84 4.74 -14.72
CA GLY A 113 4.20 4.65 -13.31
C GLY A 113 5.08 3.45 -13.00
N TRP A 114 4.92 2.93 -11.80
CA TRP A 114 5.66 1.78 -11.30
C TRP A 114 4.76 0.54 -11.26
N LEU A 115 5.31 -0.60 -11.64
CA LEU A 115 4.64 -1.90 -11.60
C LEU A 115 5.38 -2.81 -10.65
N VAL A 116 4.64 -3.46 -9.77
CA VAL A 116 5.16 -4.50 -8.88
C VAL A 116 4.46 -5.82 -9.22
N GLU A 117 5.26 -6.83 -9.53
CA GLU A 117 4.77 -8.20 -9.68
C GLU A 117 4.61 -8.83 -8.31
N VAL A 118 3.48 -9.46 -8.06
CA VAL A 118 3.15 -10.08 -6.77
C VAL A 118 2.57 -11.44 -7.03
N SER A 119 2.96 -12.44 -6.24
CA SER A 119 2.28 -13.73 -6.21
C SER A 119 1.71 -13.98 -4.82
N ILE A 120 0.41 -14.25 -4.74
CA ILE A 120 -0.31 -14.42 -3.48
C ILE A 120 -0.78 -15.87 -3.36
N ALA A 121 -0.29 -16.59 -2.36
CA ALA A 121 -0.74 -17.93 -2.02
C ALA A 121 -1.67 -17.85 -0.79
N THR A 122 -2.96 -18.13 -1.00
CA THR A 122 -3.98 -18.03 0.04
C THR A 122 -4.29 -19.41 0.63
N PRO A 123 -4.39 -19.55 1.97
CA PRO A 123 -4.80 -20.80 2.57
C PRO A 123 -6.31 -21.06 2.43
N THR A 124 -6.65 -22.32 2.20
CA THR A 124 -8.01 -22.86 2.27
C THR A 124 -8.50 -22.91 3.73
N ARG A 125 -9.76 -23.33 3.93
CA ARG A 125 -10.33 -23.46 5.28
C ARG A 125 -9.59 -24.50 6.12
N THR A 126 -9.02 -25.51 5.48
CA THR A 126 -8.27 -26.59 6.14
C THR A 126 -6.79 -26.27 6.32
N GLY A 127 -6.35 -25.06 5.96
CA GLY A 127 -4.94 -24.64 6.08
C GLY A 127 -4.05 -25.02 4.89
N ARG A 128 -4.53 -25.81 3.92
CA ARG A 128 -3.77 -26.10 2.70
C ARG A 128 -3.62 -24.85 1.85
N LEU A 129 -2.40 -24.57 1.37
CA LEU A 129 -2.13 -23.45 0.46
C LEU A 129 -2.69 -23.72 -0.93
N LEU A 130 -3.40 -22.74 -1.48
CA LEU A 130 -3.81 -22.73 -2.88
C LEU A 130 -2.63 -22.38 -3.79
N THR A 131 -2.76 -22.75 -5.06
CA THR A 131 -1.82 -22.34 -6.11
C THR A 131 -1.64 -20.82 -6.09
N PRO A 132 -0.39 -20.32 -6.02
CA PRO A 132 -0.13 -18.88 -5.98
C PRO A 132 -0.74 -18.19 -7.21
N LYS A 133 -1.53 -17.14 -6.96
CA LYS A 133 -2.10 -16.31 -8.03
C LYS A 133 -1.19 -15.12 -8.30
N PRO A 134 -0.72 -14.94 -9.55
CA PRO A 134 0.09 -13.79 -9.92
C PRO A 134 -0.76 -12.55 -10.17
N TYR A 135 -0.26 -11.39 -9.75
CA TYR A 135 -0.83 -10.09 -9.96
C TYR A 135 0.25 -9.10 -10.39
N MET A 136 -0.11 -8.19 -11.28
CA MET A 136 0.64 -6.96 -11.55
C MET A 136 -0.10 -5.82 -10.86
N VAL A 137 0.59 -5.13 -9.95
CA VAL A 137 0.03 -3.99 -9.20
C VAL A 137 0.65 -2.71 -9.75
N LEU A 138 -0.20 -1.79 -10.19
CA LEU A 138 0.18 -0.52 -10.80
C LEU A 138 0.16 0.58 -9.73
N PHE A 139 1.26 1.33 -9.65
CA PHE A 139 1.54 2.37 -8.66
C PHE A 139 1.76 3.73 -9.28
N SER A 140 1.14 4.75 -8.69
CA SER A 140 1.48 6.15 -8.90
C SER A 140 1.98 6.72 -7.58
N GLY A 141 3.30 6.87 -7.43
CA GLY A 141 3.92 7.10 -6.12
C GLY A 141 3.65 5.93 -5.18
N GLU A 142 3.15 6.18 -3.97
CA GLU A 142 2.78 5.13 -3.01
C GLU A 142 1.35 4.56 -3.21
N GLN A 143 0.54 5.18 -4.07
CA GLN A 143 -0.85 4.81 -4.25
C GLN A 143 -1.01 3.72 -5.32
N ILE A 144 -1.81 2.70 -5.00
CA ILE A 144 -2.20 1.65 -5.95
C ILE A 144 -3.35 2.18 -6.82
N VAL A 145 -3.11 2.25 -8.12
CA VAL A 145 -4.10 2.69 -9.12
C VAL A 145 -4.97 1.51 -9.54
N GLU A 146 -4.34 0.39 -9.87
CA GLU A 146 -5.02 -0.78 -10.43
C GLU A 146 -4.22 -2.05 -10.11
N HIS A 147 -4.89 -3.20 -10.16
CA HIS A 147 -4.24 -4.51 -10.16
C HIS A 147 -4.79 -5.36 -11.30
N ILE A 148 -3.94 -6.17 -11.91
CA ILE A 148 -4.30 -7.05 -13.02
C ILE A 148 -3.84 -8.46 -12.67
N LEU A 149 -4.67 -9.47 -12.92
CA LEU A 149 -4.32 -10.87 -12.72
C LEU A 149 -3.37 -11.33 -13.84
N GLY A 150 -2.30 -12.04 -13.48
CA GLY A 150 -1.31 -12.56 -14.43
C GLY A 150 0.09 -11.96 -14.24
N TYR A 151 1.08 -12.56 -14.90
CA TYR A 151 2.46 -12.03 -14.98
C TYR A 151 2.67 -11.06 -16.14
N ASN A 152 1.83 -11.18 -17.19
CA ASN A 152 1.92 -10.38 -18.42
C ASN A 152 0.52 -9.96 -18.85
N HIS A 153 0.40 -8.74 -19.36
CA HIS A 153 -0.84 -8.21 -19.90
C HIS A 153 -0.54 -7.51 -21.22
N LYS A 154 -1.36 -7.77 -22.24
CA LYS A 154 -1.08 -7.36 -23.63
C LYS A 154 -1.01 -5.82 -23.79
N LEU A 155 -1.65 -5.05 -22.90
CA LEU A 155 -1.63 -3.57 -22.90
C LEU A 155 -0.55 -2.95 -21.99
N ILE A 156 0.20 -3.76 -21.25
CA ILE A 156 1.22 -3.26 -20.33
C ILE A 156 2.59 -3.53 -20.93
N THR A 157 3.41 -2.48 -21.00
CA THR A 157 4.80 -2.60 -21.38
C THR A 157 5.67 -2.29 -20.17
N LYS A 158 6.55 -3.23 -19.82
CA LYS A 158 7.57 -3.05 -18.78
C LYS A 158 8.77 -2.39 -19.43
N VAL A 159 9.24 -1.31 -18.83
CA VAL A 159 10.42 -0.57 -19.28
C VAL A 159 11.58 -1.05 -18.42
N ASP A 160 12.14 -2.21 -18.80
CA ASP A 160 13.38 -2.69 -18.23
C ASP A 160 14.52 -1.76 -18.68
N LYS A 161 15.48 -1.51 -17.77
CA LYS A 161 16.68 -0.72 -18.02
C LYS A 161 17.84 -1.68 -18.20
#